data_AF-A0A2E2EFV1-F1
#
_entry.id   AF-A0A2E2EFV1-F1
#
_cell.length_a   1.000
_cell.length_b   1.000
_cell.length_c   1.000
_cell.angle_alpha   90.00
_cell.angle_beta   90.00
_cell.angle_gamma   90.00
#
_symmetry.space_group_name_H-M   'P 1'
#
loop_
_entity.id
_entity.type
_entity.pdbx_description
1 polymer ?
#
loop_
_entity_poly.entity_id
_entity_poly.type
_entity_poly.pdbx_seq_one_letter_code
_entity_poly.pdbx_strand_id
1 'polypeptide(L)'
;MSTEVEPGQGTQSFNVYISHGCAIISYRKSVNKCSALEKEKRMDSVLSKEQFKVINKLSKSKTFCTKAWGGLSISPSGAMTPCCLFERPICDQNNKAYRVWESDIQEVYNSEFMQDVRKKMLKGEDVPACRQCYQAESYGEQSLRTTSNKEQYEFANHYKLDQPILPVSLDLKMNNKCNLRCRMCQPRDSHLIEKEFSEIIEENTDFGFFSNTALIDPDVKIPLVEIPQWSHEQKFKESFIKMLPSLKKISVVGGEPLILEDFYTLLEWCIDEGKSHEIYLCLTTNLMSVPLEKIKRLFPHFSHSLINISLDATGKELEYIRYPSRFERIVNNYKKLYQSESLKNIDYIFTPTVQVYNILYLADIYKFIDELLEQDYFFPYKPLHLTFLEFPEHLNIRCLPTSIREKAIEKLKKAMSETKFLKENDFYLEQHDQLLRILECEHFENQKEIFAQFLYYTEVLDSKRGQRMQDYLDELYESIALLDISAKAPEELYTKIREKGWRLAKLGFYEKAIAHFEKSLTMSPDKYLDYREMAWMKMELKDFDAAYNLYKKGLKLNAKDPYLKKGLRLVNAIRRSKKSSLFRFFYESKEKFSHWFKT
;
A
#
# COMPACT_ATOMS: atom_id res chain seq x y z
N MET A 1 30.66 22.61 2.03
CA MET A 1 29.48 23.16 1.33
C MET A 1 28.37 22.13 1.49
N SER A 2 27.59 22.29 2.55
CA SER A 2 26.51 21.40 2.98
C SER A 2 25.19 21.94 2.44
N THR A 3 24.62 21.26 1.44
CA THR A 3 23.27 21.55 0.94
C THR A 3 22.26 20.86 1.86
N GLU A 4 21.62 21.66 2.71
CA GLU A 4 20.47 21.28 3.54
C GLU A 4 19.28 20.97 2.62
N VAL A 5 18.77 19.73 2.71
CA VAL A 5 17.54 19.25 2.07
C VAL A 5 16.36 19.71 2.94
N GLU A 6 15.42 20.46 2.37
CA GLU A 6 14.14 20.77 3.02
C GLU A 6 13.32 19.49 3.21
N PRO A 7 12.70 19.25 4.37
CA PRO A 7 11.77 18.14 4.54
C PRO A 7 10.47 18.47 3.81
N GLY A 8 10.30 17.84 2.65
CA GLY A 8 9.05 17.87 1.89
C GLY A 8 7.87 17.41 2.76
N GLN A 9 6.76 18.13 2.63
CA GLN A 9 5.47 17.77 3.21
C GLN A 9 5.04 16.40 2.67
N GLY A 10 5.40 15.35 3.39
CA GLY A 10 4.98 13.98 3.11
C GLY A 10 3.49 13.85 3.42
N THR A 11 2.68 13.76 2.37
CA THR A 11 1.40 13.06 2.48
C THR A 11 1.77 11.60 2.72
N GLN A 12 1.49 11.06 3.92
CA GLN A 12 1.55 9.62 4.15
C GLN A 12 0.54 8.98 3.19
N SER A 13 1.02 8.29 2.16
CA SER A 13 0.20 7.43 1.32
C SER A 13 -0.11 6.17 2.14
N PHE A 14 -1.36 6.07 2.58
CA PHE A 14 -1.87 4.94 3.35
C PHE A 14 -2.35 3.86 2.38
N ASN A 15 -1.47 2.92 2.04
CA ASN A 15 -1.86 1.70 1.32
C ASN A 15 -1.74 0.51 2.26
N VAL A 16 -2.76 -0.36 2.32
CA VAL A 16 -2.63 -1.70 2.92
C VAL A 16 -1.55 -2.46 2.14
N TYR A 17 -0.39 -2.60 2.78
CA TYR A 17 0.77 -3.28 2.25
C TYR A 17 0.65 -4.76 2.54
N ILE A 18 0.15 -5.48 1.54
CA ILE A 18 0.36 -6.92 1.43
C ILE A 18 1.46 -7.06 0.40
N SER A 19 2.62 -7.61 0.78
CA SER A 19 3.62 -8.04 -0.20
C SER A 19 2.93 -9.06 -1.11
N HIS A 20 2.64 -8.67 -2.36
CA HIS A 20 1.91 -9.57 -3.25
C HIS A 20 2.84 -10.72 -3.62
N GLY A 21 2.39 -11.96 -3.39
CA GLY A 21 3.11 -13.19 -3.75
C GLY A 21 3.43 -13.40 -5.23
N CYS A 22 3.17 -12.38 -6.04
CA CYS A 22 3.59 -12.28 -7.43
C CYS A 22 5.10 -12.10 -7.64
N ALA A 23 5.91 -11.92 -6.59
CA ALA A 23 7.33 -11.58 -6.69
C ALA A 23 8.29 -12.79 -6.69
N ILE A 24 7.84 -14.00 -7.05
CA ILE A 24 8.76 -15.11 -7.36
C ILE A 24 8.32 -15.90 -8.59
N ILE A 25 8.27 -15.33 -9.80
CA ILE A 25 8.11 -16.15 -11.02
C ILE A 25 8.98 -15.58 -12.15
N SER A 26 10.29 -15.70 -11.97
CA SER A 26 11.22 -15.70 -13.09
C SER A 26 11.42 -17.14 -13.57
N TYR A 27 10.92 -17.42 -14.77
CA TYR A 27 11.38 -18.48 -15.68
C TYR A 27 10.98 -19.95 -15.43
N ARG A 28 9.79 -20.33 -15.93
CA ARG A 28 9.60 -21.66 -16.55
C ARG A 28 10.40 -21.70 -17.86
N LYS A 29 11.64 -22.20 -17.80
CA LYS A 29 12.22 -22.96 -18.91
C LYS A 29 12.60 -24.34 -18.38
N SER A 30 11.80 -25.33 -18.78
CA SER A 30 12.05 -26.77 -18.68
C SER A 30 12.57 -27.28 -17.34
N VAL A 31 11.71 -27.98 -16.59
CA VAL A 31 12.15 -29.00 -15.65
C VAL A 31 12.85 -30.08 -16.48
N ASN A 32 14.16 -29.93 -16.63
CA ASN A 32 15.09 -31.03 -16.89
C ASN A 32 16.27 -30.80 -15.96
N LYS A 33 16.57 -31.83 -15.16
CA LYS A 33 17.67 -31.89 -14.19
C LYS A 33 18.95 -31.33 -14.81
N CYS A 34 19.33 -30.11 -14.44
CA CYS A 34 20.66 -29.57 -14.68
C CYS A 34 21.06 -28.76 -13.44
N SER A 35 22.14 -29.19 -12.83
CA SER A 35 22.73 -28.66 -11.60
C SER A 35 23.03 -27.16 -11.70
N ALA A 36 23.02 -26.47 -10.56
CA ALA A 36 23.23 -25.02 -10.46
C ALA A 36 24.53 -24.51 -11.12
N LEU A 37 25.53 -25.38 -11.32
CA LEU A 37 26.80 -25.08 -11.97
C LEU A 37 26.73 -24.97 -13.50
N GLU A 38 25.70 -25.50 -14.16
CA GLU A 38 25.51 -25.35 -15.61
C GLU A 38 24.72 -24.09 -15.98
N LYS A 39 24.02 -23.47 -15.02
CA LYS A 39 23.27 -22.22 -15.24
C LYS A 39 24.20 -21.00 -15.35
N GLU A 40 25.31 -20.95 -14.60
CA GLU A 40 26.31 -19.89 -14.73
C GLU A 40 27.02 -19.94 -16.10
N LYS A 41 27.21 -21.13 -16.70
CA LYS A 41 27.93 -21.28 -17.98
C LYS A 41 27.11 -20.97 -19.23
N ARG A 42 25.78 -20.84 -19.14
CA ARG A 42 24.92 -20.46 -20.28
C ARG A 42 24.64 -18.95 -20.39
N MET A 43 25.00 -18.18 -19.36
CA MET A 43 24.76 -16.73 -19.29
C MET A 43 25.68 -15.87 -20.17
N ASP A 44 26.77 -16.45 -20.70
CA ASP A 44 27.80 -15.71 -21.44
C ASP A 44 27.50 -15.46 -22.93
N SER A 45 26.35 -15.89 -23.47
CA SER A 45 26.16 -15.99 -24.93
C SER A 45 25.30 -14.93 -25.64
N VAL A 46 24.83 -13.85 -24.98
CA VAL A 46 23.95 -12.85 -25.66
C VAL A 46 24.28 -11.38 -25.36
N LEU A 47 25.14 -11.06 -24.37
CA LEU A 47 25.41 -9.66 -23.98
C LEU A 47 26.79 -9.19 -24.44
N SER A 48 26.88 -7.97 -24.96
CA SER A 48 28.18 -7.35 -25.23
C SER A 48 28.93 -7.09 -23.92
N LYS A 49 30.27 -7.08 -23.97
CA LYS A 49 31.11 -6.76 -22.79
C LYS A 49 30.75 -5.42 -22.14
N GLU A 50 30.26 -4.46 -22.93
CA GLU A 50 29.83 -3.15 -22.44
C GLU A 50 28.47 -3.22 -21.73
N GLN A 51 27.50 -3.95 -22.28
CA GLN A 51 26.21 -4.17 -21.62
C GLN A 51 26.42 -4.86 -20.28
N PHE A 52 27.25 -5.90 -20.23
CA PHE A 52 27.57 -6.62 -19.00
C PHE A 52 28.17 -5.71 -17.92
N LYS A 53 29.08 -4.79 -18.29
CA LYS A 53 29.64 -3.81 -17.36
C LYS A 53 28.58 -2.87 -16.80
N VAL A 54 27.64 -2.40 -17.62
CA VAL A 54 26.59 -1.49 -17.14
C VAL A 54 25.58 -2.21 -16.26
N ILE A 55 25.14 -3.41 -16.65
CA ILE A 55 24.23 -4.22 -15.83
C ILE A 55 24.86 -4.52 -14.47
N ASN A 56 26.15 -4.91 -14.44
CA ASN A 56 26.87 -5.13 -13.19
C ASN A 56 27.02 -3.87 -12.32
N LYS A 57 27.03 -2.69 -12.94
CA LYS A 57 27.01 -1.41 -12.21
C LYS A 57 25.60 -1.13 -11.66
N LEU A 58 24.56 -1.36 -12.46
CA LEU A 58 23.16 -1.14 -12.07
C LEU A 58 22.69 -2.13 -11.01
N SER A 59 23.11 -3.39 -11.08
CA SER A 59 22.79 -4.41 -10.07
C SER A 59 23.35 -4.08 -8.68
N LYS A 60 24.42 -3.28 -8.63
CA LYS A 60 25.01 -2.76 -7.39
C LYS A 60 24.46 -1.40 -6.97
N SER A 61 23.56 -0.80 -7.76
CA SER A 61 22.98 0.51 -7.44
C SER A 61 21.99 0.41 -6.28
N LYS A 62 22.08 1.38 -5.36
CA LYS A 62 21.16 1.52 -4.23
C LYS A 62 19.79 2.07 -4.64
N THR A 63 19.69 2.68 -5.82
CA THR A 63 18.44 3.37 -6.24
C THR A 63 17.83 2.78 -7.50
N PHE A 64 18.60 2.09 -8.34
CA PHE A 64 18.09 1.46 -9.56
C PHE A 64 16.98 0.45 -9.24
N CYS A 65 15.89 0.53 -10.00
CA CYS A 65 14.73 -0.34 -9.88
C CYS A 65 14.16 -0.66 -11.25
N THR A 66 14.09 -1.94 -11.62
CA THR A 66 13.51 -2.41 -12.88
C THR A 66 12.04 -2.02 -13.03
N LYS A 67 11.29 -1.84 -11.93
CA LYS A 67 9.89 -1.38 -11.97
C LYS A 67 9.71 -0.01 -12.61
N ALA A 68 10.70 0.88 -12.56
CA ALA A 68 10.59 2.17 -13.26
C ALA A 68 10.66 2.04 -14.80
N TRP A 69 11.12 0.90 -15.31
CA TRP A 69 11.18 0.58 -16.75
C TRP A 69 10.11 -0.43 -17.16
N GLY A 70 9.79 -1.43 -16.34
CA GLY A 70 8.84 -2.49 -16.70
C GLY A 70 7.53 -2.54 -15.92
N GLY A 71 7.32 -1.70 -14.90
CA GLY A 71 6.18 -1.78 -14.00
C GLY A 71 5.17 -0.65 -14.16
N LEU A 72 3.88 -1.00 -14.22
CA LEU A 72 2.79 -0.05 -14.08
C LEU A 72 1.79 -0.62 -13.05
N SER A 73 1.37 0.21 -12.11
CA SER A 73 0.29 -0.10 -11.19
C SER A 73 -0.82 0.93 -11.32
N ILE A 74 -2.06 0.46 -11.29
CA ILE A 74 -3.26 1.27 -11.42
C ILE A 74 -4.14 1.01 -10.20
N SER A 75 -4.45 2.08 -9.46
CA SER A 75 -5.33 2.04 -8.28
C SER A 75 -6.81 1.96 -8.65
N PRO A 76 -7.72 1.68 -7.69
CA PRO A 76 -9.17 1.72 -7.92
C PRO A 76 -9.66 3.06 -8.45
N SER A 77 -9.00 4.16 -8.06
CA SER A 77 -9.29 5.49 -8.57
C SER A 77 -8.60 5.78 -9.91
N GLY A 78 -7.93 4.82 -10.54
CA GLY A 78 -7.19 4.96 -11.80
C GLY A 78 -5.99 5.91 -11.75
N ALA A 79 -5.47 6.19 -10.55
CA ALA A 79 -4.16 6.80 -10.39
C ALA A 79 -3.08 5.79 -10.81
N MET A 80 -2.08 6.27 -11.56
CA MET A 80 -0.99 5.45 -12.09
C MET A 80 0.31 5.65 -11.31
N THR A 81 1.00 4.55 -11.02
CA THR A 81 2.33 4.53 -10.37
C THR A 81 3.24 3.49 -11.04
N PRO A 82 4.58 3.59 -10.94
CA PRO A 82 5.48 2.56 -11.48
C PRO A 82 5.46 1.24 -10.67
N CYS A 83 5.04 1.26 -9.41
CA CYS A 83 4.79 0.08 -8.60
C CYS A 83 3.83 0.37 -7.46
N CYS A 84 3.33 -0.70 -6.80
CA CYS A 84 2.36 -0.60 -5.72
C CYS A 84 2.88 0.07 -4.43
N LEU A 85 4.21 0.14 -4.22
CA LEU A 85 4.83 0.79 -3.06
C LEU A 85 5.29 2.23 -3.33
N PHE A 86 5.05 2.74 -4.53
CA PHE A 86 5.48 4.09 -4.89
C PHE A 86 4.53 5.12 -4.26
N GLU A 87 5.05 5.96 -3.37
CA GLU A 87 4.25 6.74 -2.40
C GLU A 87 3.43 7.90 -2.98
N ARG A 88 3.44 8.11 -4.31
CA ARG A 88 2.67 9.18 -4.96
C ARG A 88 2.32 8.84 -6.41
N PRO A 89 1.20 9.33 -6.97
CA PRO A 89 0.88 9.12 -8.37
C PRO A 89 1.88 9.81 -9.31
N ILE A 90 1.95 9.32 -10.55
CA ILE A 90 2.59 10.04 -11.65
C ILE A 90 1.74 11.29 -11.94
N CYS A 91 2.38 12.46 -11.97
CA CYS A 91 1.70 13.74 -12.15
C CYS A 91 2.21 14.51 -13.37
N ASP A 92 1.39 15.44 -13.85
CA ASP A 92 1.77 16.45 -14.83
C ASP A 92 2.66 17.56 -14.22
N GLN A 93 3.06 18.52 -15.06
CA GLN A 93 3.87 19.68 -14.67
C GLN A 93 3.22 20.60 -13.61
N ASN A 94 1.90 20.49 -13.41
CA ASN A 94 1.15 21.23 -12.41
C ASN A 94 0.92 20.40 -11.12
N ASN A 95 1.63 19.27 -10.96
CA ASN A 95 1.42 18.30 -9.88
C ASN A 95 0.02 17.67 -9.84
N LYS A 96 -0.77 17.74 -10.93
CA LYS A 96 -2.04 17.03 -11.02
C LYS A 96 -1.77 15.57 -11.38
N ALA A 97 -2.32 14.64 -10.61
CA ALA A 97 -2.21 13.21 -10.88
C ALA A 97 -2.88 12.85 -12.21
N TYR A 98 -2.19 12.06 -13.04
CA TYR A 98 -2.79 11.50 -14.24
C TYR A 98 -3.85 10.45 -13.89
N ARG A 99 -4.91 10.36 -14.71
CA ARG A 99 -5.96 9.35 -14.60
C ARG A 99 -5.96 8.47 -15.85
N VAL A 100 -6.07 7.15 -15.64
CA VAL A 100 -5.89 6.16 -16.71
C VAL A 100 -6.93 6.26 -17.85
N TRP A 101 -8.10 6.85 -17.59
CA TRP A 101 -9.11 7.12 -18.63
C TRP A 101 -8.99 8.50 -19.26
N GLU A 102 -8.26 9.43 -18.64
CA GLU A 102 -8.09 10.80 -19.17
C GLU A 102 -6.83 10.91 -20.03
N SER A 103 -5.86 10.01 -19.86
CA SER A 103 -4.51 10.11 -20.43
C SER A 103 -4.09 8.80 -21.09
N ASP A 104 -3.28 8.89 -22.15
CA ASP A 104 -2.69 7.69 -22.75
C ASP A 104 -1.56 7.16 -21.86
N ILE A 105 -1.61 5.88 -21.50
CA ILE A 105 -0.64 5.16 -20.67
C ILE A 105 0.78 5.33 -21.21
N GLN A 106 1.00 5.30 -22.53
CA GLN A 106 2.34 5.44 -23.09
C GLN A 106 2.88 6.84 -22.87
N GLU A 107 2.04 7.86 -23.01
CA GLU A 107 2.40 9.26 -22.75
C GLU A 107 2.72 9.46 -21.26
N VAL A 108 1.87 8.95 -20.37
CA VAL A 108 2.07 9.06 -18.91
C VAL A 108 3.36 8.36 -18.48
N TYR A 109 3.59 7.15 -18.98
CA TYR A 109 4.75 6.35 -18.62
C TYR A 109 6.07 6.90 -19.18
N ASN A 110 6.01 7.78 -20.18
CA ASN A 110 7.15 8.49 -20.75
C ASN A 110 7.15 10.00 -20.44
N SER A 111 6.29 10.44 -19.53
CA SER A 111 6.21 11.83 -19.07
C SER A 111 7.52 12.32 -18.44
N GLU A 112 7.70 13.64 -18.36
CA GLU A 112 8.86 14.25 -17.71
C GLU A 112 9.06 13.74 -16.27
N PHE A 113 7.97 13.48 -15.55
CA PHE A 113 7.98 12.87 -14.23
C PHE A 113 8.72 11.53 -14.25
N MET A 114 8.30 10.61 -15.12
CA MET A 114 8.88 9.26 -15.17
C MET A 114 10.32 9.29 -15.72
N GLN A 115 10.61 10.21 -16.65
CA GLN A 115 11.97 10.43 -17.11
C GLN A 115 12.89 10.95 -15.98
N ASP A 116 12.41 11.86 -15.13
CA ASP A 116 13.15 12.34 -13.96
C ASP A 116 13.43 11.21 -12.96
N VAL A 117 12.42 10.39 -12.65
CA VAL A 117 12.57 9.21 -11.80
C VAL A 117 13.67 8.29 -12.33
N ARG A 118 13.61 7.93 -13.61
CA ARG A 118 14.63 7.05 -14.23
C ARG A 118 16.02 7.70 -14.24
N LYS A 119 16.13 9.01 -14.54
CA LYS A 119 17.39 9.75 -14.53
C LYS A 119 18.02 9.77 -13.14
N LYS A 120 17.25 10.02 -12.08
CA LYS A 120 17.72 9.97 -10.68
C LYS A 120 18.25 8.58 -10.32
N MET A 121 17.48 7.54 -10.62
CA MET A 121 17.88 6.15 -10.38
C MET A 121 19.19 5.78 -11.10
N LEU A 122 19.39 6.22 -12.35
CA LEU A 122 20.63 5.97 -13.11
C LEU A 122 21.84 6.75 -12.55
N LYS A 123 21.62 7.91 -11.96
CA LYS A 123 22.66 8.71 -11.30
C LYS A 123 23.00 8.22 -9.89
N GLY A 124 22.22 7.30 -9.33
CA GLY A 124 22.36 6.87 -7.94
C GLY A 124 21.73 7.85 -6.94
N GLU A 125 20.85 8.74 -7.40
CA GLU A 125 20.13 9.71 -6.57
C GLU A 125 18.83 9.08 -6.04
N ASP A 126 18.51 9.36 -4.77
CA ASP A 126 17.30 8.84 -4.13
C ASP A 126 16.04 9.43 -4.76
N VAL A 127 15.03 8.58 -4.95
CA VAL A 127 13.68 8.99 -5.34
C VAL A 127 12.81 8.98 -4.08
N PRO A 128 12.37 10.13 -3.54
CA PRO A 128 11.65 10.18 -2.27
C PRO A 128 10.43 9.25 -2.19
N ALA A 129 9.71 9.09 -3.30
CA ALA A 129 8.54 8.19 -3.36
C ALA A 129 8.88 6.69 -3.31
N CYS A 130 10.17 6.31 -3.34
CA CYS A 130 10.65 4.94 -3.16
C CYS A 130 11.13 4.64 -1.72
N ARG A 131 10.91 5.58 -0.78
CA ARG A 131 11.43 5.51 0.60
C ARG A 131 11.18 4.18 1.30
N GLN A 132 10.03 3.54 1.09
CA GLN A 132 9.71 2.26 1.73
C GLN A 132 10.71 1.17 1.40
N CYS A 133 11.15 1.08 0.14
CA CYS A 133 12.16 0.12 -0.25
C CYS A 133 13.51 0.46 0.38
N TYR A 134 13.91 1.73 0.37
CA TYR A 134 15.17 2.18 0.96
C TYR A 134 15.20 1.95 2.47
N GLN A 135 14.08 2.15 3.15
CA GLN A 135 13.94 1.93 4.59
C GLN A 135 14.07 0.45 4.93
N ALA A 136 13.31 -0.43 4.26
CA ALA A 136 13.42 -1.88 4.46
C ALA A 136 14.87 -2.38 4.23
N GLU A 137 15.51 -1.94 3.14
CA GLU A 137 16.89 -2.29 2.82
C GLU A 137 17.90 -1.77 3.87
N SER A 138 17.64 -0.61 4.47
CA SER A 138 18.51 -0.04 5.52
C SER A 138 18.56 -0.89 6.79
N TYR A 139 17.51 -1.70 7.02
CA TYR A 139 17.45 -2.69 8.10
C TYR A 139 17.98 -4.07 7.69
N GLY A 140 18.53 -4.20 6.47
CA GLY A 140 19.07 -5.45 5.94
C GLY A 140 18.01 -6.37 5.32
N GLU A 141 16.78 -5.90 5.13
CA GLU A 141 15.70 -6.69 4.54
C GLU A 141 15.71 -6.68 3.00
N GLN A 142 15.05 -7.67 2.39
CA GLN A 142 14.76 -7.63 0.95
C GLN A 142 13.54 -6.75 0.68
N SER A 143 13.70 -5.72 -0.14
CA SER A 143 12.59 -4.87 -0.61
C SER A 143 12.04 -5.33 -1.96
N LEU A 144 10.85 -4.83 -2.32
CA LEU A 144 10.28 -4.99 -3.67
C LEU A 144 11.24 -4.56 -4.76
N ARG A 145 12.06 -3.52 -4.55
CA ARG A 145 13.09 -3.07 -5.49
C ARG A 145 14.15 -4.15 -5.70
N THR A 146 14.73 -4.66 -4.61
CA THR A 146 15.79 -5.68 -4.70
C THR A 146 15.28 -6.98 -5.30
N THR A 147 14.05 -7.39 -4.96
CA THR A 147 13.41 -8.57 -5.55
C THR A 147 13.12 -8.35 -7.03
N SER A 148 12.49 -7.24 -7.41
CA SER A 148 12.21 -6.92 -8.82
C SER A 148 13.49 -6.87 -9.65
N ASN A 149 14.59 -6.34 -9.12
CA ASN A 149 15.87 -6.31 -9.84
C ASN A 149 16.45 -7.71 -10.10
N LYS A 150 16.25 -8.67 -9.18
CA LYS A 150 16.65 -10.07 -9.36
C LYS A 150 15.77 -10.76 -10.41
N GLU A 151 14.46 -10.58 -10.31
CA GLU A 151 13.48 -11.27 -11.18
C GLU A 151 13.43 -10.72 -12.61
N GLN A 152 13.60 -9.41 -12.74
CA GLN A 152 13.44 -8.64 -13.97
C GLN A 152 14.78 -8.13 -14.49
N TYR A 153 15.87 -8.86 -14.23
CA TYR A 153 17.22 -8.41 -14.55
C TYR A 153 17.43 -8.15 -16.05
N GLU A 154 16.70 -8.85 -16.92
CA GLU A 154 16.70 -8.65 -18.37
C GLU A 154 16.24 -7.25 -18.81
N PHE A 155 15.43 -6.58 -17.99
CA PHE A 155 15.04 -5.19 -18.23
C PHE A 155 16.17 -4.22 -17.89
N ALA A 156 17.14 -4.64 -17.08
CA ALA A 156 18.39 -3.90 -16.91
C ALA A 156 19.23 -3.86 -18.20
N ASN A 157 18.90 -4.64 -19.25
CA ASN A 157 19.50 -4.51 -20.59
C ASN A 157 18.90 -3.35 -21.40
N HIS A 158 17.69 -2.91 -21.03
CA HIS A 158 16.89 -1.89 -21.73
C HIS A 158 16.78 -0.58 -20.92
N TYR A 159 17.74 -0.34 -20.01
CA TYR A 159 17.81 0.82 -19.10
C TYR A 159 17.99 2.19 -19.78
N LYS A 160 18.11 2.23 -21.11
CA LYS A 160 18.36 3.48 -21.86
C LYS A 160 17.11 4.38 -21.87
N LEU A 161 17.33 5.66 -22.13
CA LEU A 161 16.29 6.71 -22.17
C LEU A 161 16.11 7.31 -23.57
N ASP A 162 16.74 6.71 -24.58
CA ASP A 162 16.78 7.19 -25.96
C ASP A 162 15.53 6.83 -26.77
N GLN A 163 14.66 5.95 -26.24
CA GLN A 163 13.42 5.54 -26.87
C GLN A 163 12.26 5.52 -25.87
N PRO A 164 11.01 5.67 -26.33
CA PRO A 164 9.84 5.45 -25.50
C PRO A 164 9.84 4.04 -24.91
N ILE A 165 9.58 3.96 -23.60
CA ILE A 165 9.51 2.70 -22.87
C ILE A 165 8.04 2.34 -22.68
N LEU A 166 7.70 1.06 -22.80
CA LEU A 166 6.35 0.56 -22.49
C LEU A 166 6.39 -0.35 -21.26
N PRO A 167 5.34 -0.34 -20.41
CA PRO A 167 5.23 -1.28 -19.31
C PRO A 167 5.20 -2.73 -19.80
N VAL A 168 5.75 -3.63 -18.98
CA VAL A 168 5.84 -5.07 -19.28
C VAL A 168 5.10 -5.91 -18.24
N SER A 169 4.87 -5.32 -17.06
CA SER A 169 3.99 -5.85 -16.02
C SER A 169 2.98 -4.79 -15.62
N LEU A 170 1.72 -5.22 -15.50
CA LEU A 170 0.61 -4.41 -15.04
C LEU A 170 0.06 -4.98 -13.73
N ASP A 171 0.07 -4.19 -12.66
CA ASP A 171 -0.55 -4.50 -11.37
C ASP A 171 -1.85 -3.68 -11.23
N LEU A 172 -2.99 -4.33 -11.44
CA LEU A 172 -4.29 -3.69 -11.65
C LEU A 172 -5.22 -3.89 -10.46
N LYS A 173 -5.73 -2.79 -9.90
CA LYS A 173 -6.90 -2.74 -9.04
C LYS A 173 -8.02 -2.03 -9.78
N MET A 174 -8.92 -2.77 -10.43
CA MET A 174 -9.91 -2.19 -11.35
C MET A 174 -10.94 -1.30 -10.63
N ASN A 175 -11.37 -1.69 -9.44
CA ASN A 175 -12.23 -0.92 -8.56
C ASN A 175 -12.08 -1.46 -7.12
N ASN A 176 -12.93 -0.97 -6.20
CA ASN A 176 -13.00 -1.44 -4.83
C ASN A 176 -14.21 -2.37 -4.55
N LYS A 177 -14.91 -2.87 -5.57
CA LYS A 177 -16.09 -3.70 -5.36
C LYS A 177 -15.67 -5.10 -4.90
N CYS A 178 -16.07 -5.47 -3.68
CA CYS A 178 -15.70 -6.71 -3.00
C CYS A 178 -16.91 -7.26 -2.23
N ASN A 179 -17.05 -8.57 -2.16
CA ASN A 179 -18.13 -9.24 -1.44
C ASN A 179 -17.81 -9.53 0.04
N LEU A 180 -16.66 -9.08 0.55
CA LEU A 180 -16.21 -9.28 1.92
C LEU A 180 -15.88 -7.97 2.64
N ARG A 181 -15.84 -8.05 3.97
CA ARG A 181 -15.47 -7.03 4.95
C ARG A 181 -14.34 -7.54 5.85
N CYS A 182 -13.21 -7.88 5.26
CA CYS A 182 -12.07 -8.40 6.03
C CYS A 182 -11.54 -7.36 7.03
N ARG A 183 -11.16 -7.79 8.25
CA ARG A 183 -10.79 -6.89 9.37
C ARG A 183 -9.53 -6.06 9.10
N MET A 184 -8.61 -6.57 8.28
CA MET A 184 -7.40 -5.86 7.85
C MET A 184 -7.59 -5.00 6.60
N CYS A 185 -8.75 -5.08 5.95
CA CYS A 185 -9.01 -4.34 4.73
C CYS A 185 -9.27 -2.86 5.03
N GLN A 186 -9.27 -2.04 3.99
CA GLN A 186 -9.48 -0.60 4.06
C GLN A 186 -10.54 -0.17 3.03
N PRO A 187 -11.19 0.99 3.22
CA PRO A 187 -12.21 1.52 2.31
C PRO A 187 -11.80 1.55 0.83
N ARG A 188 -10.52 1.81 0.56
CA ARG A 188 -9.96 1.87 -0.79
C ARG A 188 -10.01 0.54 -1.51
N ASP A 189 -10.00 -0.58 -0.80
CA ASP A 189 -9.93 -1.93 -1.37
C ASP A 189 -11.27 -2.69 -1.29
N SER A 190 -12.23 -2.22 -0.48
CA SER A 190 -13.59 -2.78 -0.39
C SER A 190 -14.65 -1.70 -0.14
N HIS A 191 -15.62 -1.58 -1.06
CA HIS A 191 -16.78 -0.71 -0.92
C HIS A 191 -17.69 -1.09 0.27
N LEU A 192 -17.67 -2.35 0.71
CA LEU A 192 -18.42 -2.77 1.90
C LEU A 192 -17.72 -2.31 3.19
N ILE A 193 -16.39 -2.25 3.18
CA ILE A 193 -15.61 -1.66 4.27
C ILE A 193 -15.78 -0.15 4.29
N GLU A 194 -15.73 0.50 3.13
CA GLU A 194 -16.00 1.94 3.01
C GLU A 194 -17.33 2.30 3.66
N LYS A 195 -18.40 1.60 3.27
CA LYS A 195 -19.73 1.80 3.85
C LYS A 195 -19.75 1.55 5.36
N GLU A 196 -19.23 0.40 5.80
CA GLU A 196 -19.22 0.03 7.22
C GLU A 196 -18.45 1.06 8.07
N PHE A 197 -17.29 1.51 7.59
CA PHE A 197 -16.46 2.47 8.31
C PHE A 197 -17.08 3.86 8.29
N SER A 198 -17.73 4.27 7.20
CA SER A 198 -18.49 5.53 7.17
C SER A 198 -19.56 5.54 8.27
N GLU A 199 -20.36 4.48 8.37
CA GLU A 199 -21.38 4.36 9.42
C GLU A 199 -20.77 4.33 10.83
N ILE A 200 -19.67 3.60 11.04
CA ILE A 200 -18.98 3.57 12.34
C ILE A 200 -18.44 4.97 12.69
N ILE A 201 -17.86 5.70 11.74
CA ILE A 201 -17.27 7.02 11.99
C ILE A 201 -18.35 8.06 12.33
N GLU A 202 -19.54 7.94 11.75
CA GLU A 202 -20.70 8.77 12.10
C GLU A 202 -21.15 8.55 13.56
N GLU A 203 -21.14 7.30 14.03
CA GLU A 203 -21.52 6.92 15.40
C GLU A 203 -20.38 7.13 16.41
N ASN A 204 -19.13 6.98 15.98
CA ASN A 204 -17.92 6.98 16.78
C ASN A 204 -16.75 7.63 16.02
N THR A 205 -16.58 8.94 16.21
CA THR A 205 -15.59 9.74 15.47
C THR A 205 -14.15 9.29 15.69
N ASP A 206 -13.85 8.69 16.84
CA ASP A 206 -12.49 8.29 17.20
C ASP A 206 -12.00 7.13 16.32
N PHE A 207 -12.92 6.32 15.79
CA PHE A 207 -12.59 5.30 14.79
C PHE A 207 -12.02 5.91 13.50
N GLY A 208 -12.38 7.16 13.19
CA GLY A 208 -11.82 7.92 12.05
C GLY A 208 -10.36 8.36 12.25
N PHE A 209 -9.77 8.12 13.43
CA PHE A 209 -8.36 8.43 13.70
C PHE A 209 -7.41 7.31 13.28
N PHE A 210 -7.90 6.08 13.09
CA PHE A 210 -7.14 5.03 12.45
C PHE A 210 -6.73 5.43 11.03
N SER A 211 -5.51 5.09 10.65
CA SER A 211 -4.94 5.46 9.36
C SER A 211 -5.58 4.68 8.20
N ASN A 212 -6.04 3.45 8.43
CA ASN A 212 -6.70 2.60 7.44
C ASN A 212 -8.22 2.88 7.30
N THR A 213 -8.77 3.87 8.00
CA THR A 213 -10.20 4.22 7.93
C THR A 213 -10.49 5.42 7.03
N ALA A 214 -9.51 5.86 6.24
CA ALA A 214 -9.66 6.97 5.31
C ALA A 214 -10.75 6.70 4.25
N LEU A 215 -11.74 7.59 4.19
CA LEU A 215 -12.86 7.55 3.21
C LEU A 215 -12.56 8.35 1.92
N ILE A 216 -11.37 8.93 1.81
CA ILE A 216 -10.91 9.72 0.66
C ILE A 216 -9.67 9.04 0.10
N ASP A 217 -9.59 8.93 -1.23
CA ASP A 217 -8.41 8.38 -1.89
C ASP A 217 -7.19 9.29 -1.64
N PRO A 218 -6.09 8.77 -1.07
CA PRO A 218 -4.94 9.58 -0.70
C PRO A 218 -4.17 10.11 -1.91
N ASP A 219 -4.25 9.47 -3.08
CA ASP A 219 -3.48 9.82 -4.27
C ASP A 219 -4.19 10.90 -5.09
N VAL A 220 -5.51 10.80 -5.24
CA VAL A 220 -6.29 11.70 -6.11
C VAL A 220 -7.31 12.58 -5.38
N LYS A 221 -7.42 12.44 -4.05
CA LYS A 221 -8.23 13.31 -3.18
C LYS A 221 -9.73 13.37 -3.51
N ILE A 222 -10.30 12.25 -3.97
CA ILE A 222 -11.74 12.10 -4.19
C ILE A 222 -12.37 11.20 -3.11
N PRO A 223 -13.66 11.37 -2.76
CA PRO A 223 -14.38 10.40 -1.92
C PRO A 223 -14.36 9.00 -2.54
N LEU A 224 -14.14 7.97 -1.73
CA LEU A 224 -14.06 6.58 -2.21
C LEU A 224 -15.42 6.02 -2.67
N VAL A 225 -16.52 6.62 -2.24
CA VAL A 225 -17.87 6.37 -2.80
C VAL A 225 -18.03 6.85 -4.24
N GLU A 226 -17.15 7.73 -4.70
CA GLU A 226 -17.17 8.33 -6.04
C GLU A 226 -16.13 7.70 -6.98
N ILE A 227 -15.62 6.49 -6.68
CA ILE A 227 -14.71 5.79 -7.58
C ILE A 227 -15.42 5.57 -8.93
N PRO A 228 -14.88 6.10 -10.05
CA PRO A 228 -15.53 5.98 -11.35
C PRO A 228 -15.35 4.58 -11.94
N GLN A 229 -16.27 4.18 -12.82
CA GLN A 229 -16.15 2.95 -13.62
C GLN A 229 -15.27 3.18 -14.85
N TRP A 230 -14.03 3.61 -14.61
CA TRP A 230 -13.12 4.06 -15.65
C TRP A 230 -12.67 2.94 -16.61
N SER A 231 -12.84 1.68 -16.20
CA SER A 231 -12.59 0.49 -17.02
C SER A 231 -13.47 0.44 -18.28
N HIS A 232 -14.61 1.13 -18.31
CA HIS A 232 -15.53 1.19 -19.46
C HIS A 232 -15.18 2.29 -20.45
N GLU A 233 -14.25 3.17 -20.09
CA GLU A 233 -13.89 4.32 -20.92
C GLU A 233 -13.13 3.87 -22.17
N GLN A 234 -13.62 4.30 -23.33
CA GLN A 234 -13.03 3.94 -24.63
C GLN A 234 -11.55 4.33 -24.72
N LYS A 235 -11.18 5.49 -24.15
CA LYS A 235 -9.79 5.96 -24.12
C LYS A 235 -8.87 5.03 -23.33
N PHE A 236 -9.37 4.44 -22.23
CA PHE A 236 -8.61 3.45 -21.48
C PHE A 236 -8.38 2.18 -22.32
N LYS A 237 -9.44 1.65 -22.97
CA LYS A 237 -9.32 0.49 -23.86
C LYS A 237 -8.29 0.72 -24.96
N GLU A 238 -8.39 1.83 -25.67
CA GLU A 238 -7.45 2.19 -26.75
C GLU A 238 -6.01 2.24 -26.24
N SER A 239 -5.79 2.88 -25.09
CA SER A 239 -4.46 3.00 -24.52
C SER A 239 -3.91 1.65 -24.02
N PHE A 240 -4.77 0.82 -23.43
CA PHE A 240 -4.42 -0.54 -23.02
C PHE A 240 -4.02 -1.42 -24.21
N ILE A 241 -4.78 -1.40 -25.30
CA ILE A 241 -4.47 -2.16 -26.53
C ILE A 241 -3.09 -1.77 -27.08
N LYS A 242 -2.76 -0.47 -27.11
CA LYS A 242 -1.43 -0.02 -27.54
C LYS A 242 -0.30 -0.52 -26.64
N MET A 243 -0.56 -0.83 -25.36
CA MET A 243 0.42 -1.38 -24.42
C MET A 243 0.57 -2.90 -24.55
N LEU A 244 -0.46 -3.63 -25.01
CA LEU A 244 -0.44 -5.09 -25.09
C LEU A 244 0.79 -5.70 -25.78
N PRO A 245 1.37 -5.12 -26.86
CA PRO A 245 2.54 -5.70 -27.52
C PRO A 245 3.76 -5.89 -26.61
N SER A 246 3.93 -5.09 -25.55
CA SER A 246 5.05 -5.21 -24.60
C SER A 246 4.69 -6.00 -23.35
N LEU A 247 3.40 -6.22 -23.09
CA LEU A 247 2.91 -6.75 -21.82
C LEU A 247 3.19 -8.26 -21.71
N LYS A 248 3.83 -8.67 -20.62
CA LYS A 248 4.18 -10.07 -20.31
C LYS A 248 3.53 -10.56 -19.03
N LYS A 249 3.03 -9.67 -18.18
CA LYS A 249 2.37 -10.04 -16.93
C LYS A 249 1.21 -9.10 -16.61
N ILE A 250 0.09 -9.68 -16.21
CA ILE A 250 -1.02 -8.96 -15.61
C ILE A 250 -1.25 -9.55 -14.23
N SER A 251 -1.11 -8.75 -13.18
CA SER A 251 -1.52 -9.08 -11.82
C SER A 251 -2.80 -8.33 -11.51
N VAL A 252 -3.85 -9.03 -11.08
CA VAL A 252 -5.11 -8.42 -10.66
C VAL A 252 -5.36 -8.71 -9.19
N VAL A 253 -5.63 -7.65 -8.44
CA VAL A 253 -5.86 -7.67 -7.00
C VAL A 253 -6.75 -6.49 -6.60
N GLY A 254 -7.36 -6.51 -5.42
CA GLY A 254 -8.22 -5.42 -4.95
C GLY A 254 -9.63 -5.48 -5.56
N GLY A 255 -10.60 -4.92 -4.84
CA GLY A 255 -11.97 -5.45 -4.92
C GLY A 255 -11.96 -6.98 -4.74
N GLU A 256 -12.94 -7.66 -5.31
CA GLU A 256 -12.86 -9.11 -5.58
C GLU A 256 -12.92 -9.30 -7.11
N PRO A 257 -11.81 -9.63 -7.79
CA PRO A 257 -11.79 -9.64 -9.25
C PRO A 257 -12.78 -10.62 -9.88
N LEU A 258 -13.06 -11.78 -9.26
CA LEU A 258 -13.95 -12.79 -9.83
C LEU A 258 -15.44 -12.41 -9.85
N ILE A 259 -15.81 -11.26 -9.26
CA ILE A 259 -17.17 -10.70 -9.36
C ILE A 259 -17.24 -9.46 -10.25
N LEU A 260 -16.12 -9.07 -10.88
CA LEU A 260 -16.05 -7.91 -11.76
C LEU A 260 -16.15 -8.35 -13.22
N GLU A 261 -17.15 -7.85 -13.94
CA GLU A 261 -17.27 -8.09 -15.37
C GLU A 261 -16.13 -7.49 -16.16
N ASP A 262 -15.67 -6.29 -15.76
CA ASP A 262 -14.58 -5.56 -16.39
C ASP A 262 -13.28 -6.36 -16.43
N PHE A 263 -13.04 -7.21 -15.43
CA PHE A 263 -11.90 -8.10 -15.41
C PHE A 263 -11.95 -9.07 -16.58
N TYR A 264 -13.09 -9.71 -16.82
CA TYR A 264 -13.28 -10.62 -17.95
C TYR A 264 -13.21 -9.90 -19.29
N THR A 265 -13.78 -8.70 -19.39
CA THR A 265 -13.69 -7.87 -20.60
C THR A 265 -12.24 -7.52 -20.95
N LEU A 266 -11.41 -7.22 -19.94
CA LEU A 266 -9.98 -6.99 -20.16
C LEU A 266 -9.27 -8.26 -20.64
N LEU A 267 -9.60 -9.43 -20.11
CA LEU A 267 -9.05 -10.70 -20.59
C LEU A 267 -9.48 -10.98 -22.04
N GLU A 268 -10.73 -10.66 -22.40
CA GLU A 268 -11.24 -10.78 -23.77
C GLU A 268 -10.44 -9.90 -24.74
N TRP A 269 -10.15 -8.64 -24.38
CA TRP A 269 -9.30 -7.78 -25.22
C TRP A 269 -7.90 -8.37 -25.45
N CYS A 270 -7.30 -8.98 -24.42
CA CYS A 270 -6.00 -9.66 -24.58
C CYS A 270 -6.08 -10.83 -25.58
N ILE A 271 -7.19 -11.56 -25.60
CA ILE A 271 -7.41 -12.71 -26.47
C ILE A 271 -7.71 -12.24 -27.90
N ASP A 272 -8.59 -11.25 -28.07
CA ASP A 272 -9.01 -10.70 -29.36
C ASP A 272 -7.83 -10.07 -30.12
N GLU A 273 -6.92 -9.40 -29.40
CA GLU A 273 -5.67 -8.85 -29.96
C GLU A 273 -4.58 -9.92 -30.19
N GLY A 274 -4.88 -11.19 -29.89
CA GLY A 274 -3.96 -12.30 -30.07
C GLY A 274 -2.74 -12.27 -29.17
N LYS A 275 -2.80 -11.56 -28.03
CA LYS A 275 -1.66 -11.35 -27.11
C LYS A 275 -1.69 -12.18 -25.83
N SER A 276 -2.82 -12.79 -25.49
CA SER A 276 -2.99 -13.57 -24.26
C SER A 276 -1.92 -14.66 -24.08
N HIS A 277 -1.51 -15.34 -25.15
CA HIS A 277 -0.54 -16.44 -25.12
C HIS A 277 0.89 -16.01 -24.74
N GLU A 278 1.18 -14.71 -24.70
CA GLU A 278 2.44 -14.13 -24.23
C GLU A 278 2.35 -13.58 -22.80
N ILE A 279 1.15 -13.55 -22.21
CA ILE A 279 0.87 -12.89 -20.93
C ILE A 279 0.72 -13.92 -19.83
N TYR A 280 1.45 -13.70 -18.74
CA TYR A 280 1.31 -14.43 -17.50
C TYR A 280 0.24 -13.77 -16.61
N LEU A 281 -0.85 -14.48 -16.33
CA LEU A 281 -1.96 -13.97 -15.53
C LEU A 281 -1.80 -14.35 -14.06
N CYS A 282 -1.72 -13.36 -13.19
CA CYS A 282 -1.74 -13.54 -11.73
C CYS A 282 -3.04 -12.96 -11.17
N LEU A 283 -3.82 -13.80 -10.51
CA LEU A 283 -5.05 -13.40 -9.84
C LEU A 283 -4.89 -13.55 -8.33
N THR A 284 -5.31 -12.56 -7.56
CA THR A 284 -5.54 -12.70 -6.10
C THR A 284 -7.03 -12.61 -5.82
N THR A 285 -7.59 -13.61 -5.15
CA THR A 285 -9.04 -13.74 -4.92
C THR A 285 -9.33 -14.32 -3.54
N ASN A 286 -10.47 -13.95 -2.97
CA ASN A 286 -11.03 -14.61 -1.78
C ASN A 286 -11.74 -15.93 -2.11
N LEU A 287 -11.94 -16.24 -3.40
CA LEU A 287 -12.51 -17.48 -3.93
C LEU A 287 -13.91 -17.84 -3.39
N MET A 288 -14.66 -16.88 -2.85
CA MET A 288 -16.05 -17.11 -2.43
C MET A 288 -16.98 -17.25 -3.64
N SER A 289 -16.66 -16.62 -4.78
CA SER A 289 -17.41 -16.75 -6.02
C SER A 289 -16.49 -17.23 -7.13
N VAL A 290 -16.93 -18.22 -7.91
CA VAL A 290 -16.16 -18.79 -9.02
C VAL A 290 -17.08 -18.96 -10.22
N PRO A 291 -17.06 -18.03 -11.19
CA PRO A 291 -17.77 -18.19 -12.45
C PRO A 291 -17.00 -19.16 -13.35
N LEU A 292 -17.14 -20.45 -13.04
CA LEU A 292 -16.33 -21.53 -13.60
C LEU A 292 -16.29 -21.51 -15.14
N GLU A 293 -17.43 -21.29 -15.80
CA GLU A 293 -17.50 -21.28 -17.26
C GLU A 293 -16.70 -20.11 -17.89
N LYS A 294 -16.66 -18.94 -17.25
CA LYS A 294 -15.79 -17.84 -17.71
C LYS A 294 -14.32 -18.18 -17.54
N ILE A 295 -13.96 -18.78 -16.41
CA ILE A 295 -12.56 -19.19 -16.14
C ILE A 295 -12.12 -20.24 -17.16
N LYS A 296 -12.93 -21.29 -17.37
CA LYS A 296 -12.66 -22.33 -18.38
C LYS A 296 -12.56 -21.77 -19.80
N ARG A 297 -13.34 -20.74 -20.12
CA ARG A 297 -13.30 -20.09 -21.43
C ARG A 297 -12.06 -19.22 -21.61
N LEU A 298 -11.63 -18.47 -20.60
CA LEU A 298 -10.67 -17.37 -20.78
C LEU A 298 -9.25 -17.73 -20.34
N PHE A 299 -9.08 -18.34 -19.17
CA PHE A 299 -7.77 -18.55 -18.56
C PHE A 299 -6.84 -19.49 -19.36
N PRO A 300 -7.36 -20.52 -20.06
CA PRO A 300 -6.51 -21.40 -20.88
C PRO A 300 -5.81 -20.69 -22.06
N HIS A 301 -6.28 -19.51 -22.47
CA HIS A 301 -5.64 -18.74 -23.55
C HIS A 301 -4.39 -17.99 -23.10
N PHE A 302 -4.15 -17.87 -21.79
CA PHE A 302 -2.98 -17.20 -21.24
C PHE A 302 -1.78 -18.14 -21.17
N SER A 303 -0.57 -17.60 -21.32
CA SER A 303 0.68 -18.38 -21.31
C SER A 303 0.77 -19.31 -20.10
N HIS A 304 0.33 -18.81 -18.94
CA HIS A 304 0.17 -19.52 -17.68
C HIS A 304 -0.72 -18.66 -16.78
N SER A 305 -1.40 -19.27 -15.81
CA SER A 305 -2.15 -18.53 -14.80
C SER A 305 -1.77 -18.98 -13.39
N LEU A 306 -1.80 -18.05 -12.43
CA LEU A 306 -1.68 -18.34 -11.01
C LEU A 306 -2.84 -17.71 -10.25
N ILE A 307 -3.50 -18.51 -9.45
CA ILE A 307 -4.55 -18.07 -8.53
C ILE A 307 -3.99 -18.10 -7.10
N ASN A 308 -3.76 -16.92 -6.54
CA ASN A 308 -3.45 -16.71 -5.14
C ASN A 308 -4.76 -16.64 -4.36
N ILE A 309 -5.01 -17.65 -3.54
CA ILE A 309 -6.24 -17.81 -2.75
C ILE A 309 -5.99 -17.23 -1.37
N SER A 310 -6.68 -16.14 -1.08
CA SER A 310 -6.62 -15.51 0.23
C SER A 310 -7.24 -16.40 1.31
N LEU A 311 -6.41 -16.94 2.20
CA LEU A 311 -6.83 -17.87 3.26
C LEU A 311 -6.06 -17.56 4.54
N ASP A 312 -6.65 -16.76 5.45
CA ASP A 312 -5.93 -16.26 6.64
C ASP A 312 -6.04 -17.16 7.85
N ALA A 313 -6.95 -18.12 7.85
CA ALA A 313 -7.15 -19.16 8.85
C ALA A 313 -8.02 -20.27 8.24
N THR A 314 -8.29 -21.33 9.00
CA THR A 314 -9.28 -22.36 8.66
C THR A 314 -10.56 -22.12 9.49
N GLY A 315 -11.66 -22.82 9.18
CA GLY A 315 -12.83 -22.87 10.06
C GLY A 315 -13.47 -21.50 10.40
N LYS A 316 -13.90 -21.36 11.65
CA LYS A 316 -14.63 -20.19 12.19
C LYS A 316 -13.73 -18.95 12.27
N GLU A 317 -12.45 -19.16 12.49
CA GLU A 317 -11.40 -18.14 12.61
C GLU A 317 -11.33 -17.34 11.30
N LEU A 318 -11.40 -18.02 10.15
CA LEU A 318 -11.44 -17.37 8.84
C LEU A 318 -12.71 -16.52 8.65
N GLU A 319 -13.86 -17.03 9.09
CA GLU A 319 -15.15 -16.34 8.93
C GLU A 319 -15.24 -15.06 9.76
N TYR A 320 -14.52 -15.03 10.88
CA TYR A 320 -14.35 -13.85 11.71
C TYR A 320 -13.40 -12.83 11.09
N ILE A 321 -12.25 -13.29 10.59
CA ILE A 321 -11.23 -12.43 9.98
C ILE A 321 -11.72 -11.85 8.64
N ARG A 322 -12.33 -12.68 7.81
CA ARG A 322 -12.79 -12.37 6.43
C ARG A 322 -14.30 -12.36 6.31
N TYR A 323 -15.01 -11.76 7.24
CA TYR A 323 -16.48 -11.72 7.27
C TYR A 323 -17.12 -11.22 5.95
N PRO A 324 -18.21 -11.83 5.41
CA PRO A 324 -18.86 -13.08 5.81
C PRO A 324 -18.39 -14.28 4.97
N SER A 325 -17.08 -14.53 4.90
CA SER A 325 -16.53 -15.70 4.21
C SER A 325 -17.05 -17.01 4.81
N ARG A 326 -16.87 -18.10 4.07
CA ARG A 326 -17.14 -19.47 4.51
C ARG A 326 -15.99 -20.36 4.08
N PHE A 327 -15.25 -20.91 5.03
CA PHE A 327 -14.08 -21.75 4.76
C PHE A 327 -14.41 -22.89 3.81
N GLU A 328 -15.46 -23.66 4.13
CA GLU A 328 -15.93 -24.77 3.29
C GLU A 328 -16.26 -24.36 1.85
N ARG A 329 -16.80 -23.15 1.66
CA ARG A 329 -17.12 -22.66 0.32
C ARG A 329 -15.86 -22.40 -0.49
N ILE A 330 -14.82 -21.82 0.14
CA ILE A 330 -13.51 -21.56 -0.49
C ILE A 330 -12.86 -22.88 -0.87
N VAL A 331 -12.82 -23.85 0.04
CA VAL A 331 -12.24 -25.19 -0.21
C VAL A 331 -12.98 -25.89 -1.35
N ASN A 332 -14.32 -25.91 -1.33
CA ASN A 332 -15.11 -26.53 -2.38
C ASN A 332 -14.88 -25.86 -3.75
N ASN A 333 -14.74 -24.54 -3.78
CA ASN A 333 -14.46 -23.80 -5.00
C ASN A 333 -13.04 -24.08 -5.53
N TYR A 334 -12.04 -24.15 -4.65
CA TYR A 334 -10.69 -24.57 -5.01
C TYR A 334 -10.69 -25.98 -5.62
N LYS A 335 -11.32 -26.95 -4.94
CA LYS A 335 -11.39 -28.34 -5.40
C LYS A 335 -12.03 -28.44 -6.79
N LYS A 336 -13.12 -27.69 -7.04
CA LYS A 336 -13.78 -27.61 -8.35
C LYS A 336 -12.87 -27.07 -9.46
N LEU A 337 -12.07 -26.05 -9.16
CA LEU A 337 -11.12 -25.48 -10.12
C LEU A 337 -9.98 -26.46 -10.42
N TYR A 338 -9.38 -27.03 -9.38
CA TYR A 338 -8.27 -27.97 -9.50
C TYR A 338 -8.63 -29.22 -10.31
N GLN A 339 -9.83 -29.76 -10.10
CA GLN A 339 -10.32 -30.96 -10.80
C GLN A 339 -10.75 -30.71 -12.25
N SER A 340 -10.78 -29.46 -12.71
CA SER A 340 -11.22 -29.13 -14.07
C SER A 340 -10.14 -29.45 -15.10
N GLU A 341 -10.41 -30.41 -16.00
CA GLU A 341 -9.44 -30.85 -17.01
C GLU A 341 -8.96 -29.74 -17.95
N SER A 342 -9.80 -28.74 -18.20
CA SER A 342 -9.48 -27.58 -19.04
C SER A 342 -8.57 -26.54 -18.36
N LEU A 343 -8.28 -26.69 -17.07
CA LEU A 343 -7.55 -25.70 -16.25
C LEU A 343 -6.14 -26.17 -15.85
N LYS A 344 -5.53 -27.08 -16.62
CA LYS A 344 -4.20 -27.65 -16.33
C LYS A 344 -3.03 -26.66 -16.41
N ASN A 345 -3.23 -25.49 -17.02
CA ASN A 345 -2.25 -24.39 -17.08
C ASN A 345 -2.41 -23.37 -15.94
N ILE A 346 -3.17 -23.72 -14.89
CA ILE A 346 -3.40 -22.87 -13.72
C ILE A 346 -2.72 -23.49 -12.51
N ASP A 347 -1.84 -22.72 -11.88
CA ASP A 347 -1.31 -23.04 -10.55
C ASP A 347 -2.15 -22.33 -9.46
N TYR A 348 -2.15 -22.91 -8.27
CA TYR A 348 -2.87 -22.39 -7.10
C TYR A 348 -1.90 -22.25 -5.95
N ILE A 349 -2.06 -21.19 -5.14
CA ILE A 349 -1.27 -20.97 -3.92
C ILE A 349 -2.21 -20.41 -2.86
N PHE A 350 -2.17 -20.93 -1.64
CA PHE A 350 -2.84 -20.29 -0.50
C PHE A 350 -1.97 -19.17 0.05
N THR A 351 -2.57 -18.02 0.32
CA THR A 351 -1.86 -16.79 0.67
C THR A 351 -2.50 -16.14 1.90
N PRO A 352 -2.13 -16.57 3.12
CA PRO A 352 -2.48 -15.86 4.34
C PRO A 352 -1.77 -14.52 4.43
N THR A 353 -2.49 -13.51 4.90
CA THR A 353 -1.91 -12.28 5.43
C THR A 353 -1.71 -12.45 6.93
N VAL A 354 -0.45 -12.58 7.35
CA VAL A 354 -0.05 -12.75 8.75
C VAL A 354 -0.31 -11.44 9.50
N GLN A 355 -1.11 -11.54 10.55
CA GLN A 355 -1.59 -10.42 11.36
C GLN A 355 -1.92 -10.88 12.79
N VAL A 356 -2.25 -9.93 13.66
CA VAL A 356 -2.62 -10.22 15.06
C VAL A 356 -3.73 -11.29 15.16
N TYR A 357 -4.77 -11.21 14.33
CA TYR A 357 -5.93 -12.11 14.44
C TYR A 357 -5.63 -13.58 14.10
N ASN A 358 -4.62 -13.90 13.29
CA ASN A 358 -4.36 -15.28 12.85
C ASN A 358 -3.06 -15.89 13.35
N ILE A 359 -2.23 -15.15 14.09
CA ILE A 359 -0.89 -15.60 14.43
C ILE A 359 -0.86 -16.90 15.23
N LEU A 360 -1.84 -17.11 16.12
CA LEU A 360 -1.98 -18.33 16.92
C LEU A 360 -2.63 -19.51 16.15
N TYR A 361 -3.21 -19.23 14.98
CA TYR A 361 -4.00 -20.18 14.17
C TYR A 361 -3.32 -20.53 12.84
N LEU A 362 -2.18 -19.91 12.52
CA LEU A 362 -1.47 -20.14 11.26
C LEU A 362 -1.00 -21.60 11.10
N ALA A 363 -0.69 -22.27 12.22
CA ALA A 363 -0.33 -23.68 12.26
C ALA A 363 -1.44 -24.60 11.71
N ASP A 364 -2.70 -24.22 11.85
CA ASP A 364 -3.83 -25.04 11.37
C ASP A 364 -3.98 -24.96 9.85
N ILE A 365 -3.49 -23.87 9.22
CA ILE A 365 -3.35 -23.81 7.76
C ILE A 365 -2.32 -24.85 7.30
N TYR A 366 -1.22 -25.05 8.03
CA TYR A 366 -0.19 -26.00 7.62
C TYR A 366 -0.73 -27.43 7.60
N LYS A 367 -1.49 -27.80 8.63
CA LYS A 367 -2.19 -29.10 8.69
C LYS A 367 -3.18 -29.26 7.55
N PHE A 368 -3.97 -28.22 7.27
CA PHE A 368 -4.91 -28.22 6.14
C PHE A 368 -4.23 -28.44 4.79
N ILE A 369 -3.03 -27.87 4.58
CA ILE A 369 -2.25 -28.13 3.36
C ILE A 369 -1.81 -29.60 3.28
N ASP A 370 -1.30 -30.18 4.37
CA ASP A 370 -0.95 -31.60 4.40
C ASP A 370 -2.18 -32.49 4.09
N GLU A 371 -3.36 -32.17 4.64
CA GLU A 371 -4.61 -32.88 4.34
C GLU A 371 -5.00 -32.81 2.86
N LEU A 372 -4.75 -31.68 2.19
CA LEU A 372 -4.98 -31.55 0.74
C LEU A 372 -3.99 -32.39 -0.06
N LEU A 373 -2.71 -32.40 0.33
CA LEU A 373 -1.68 -33.22 -0.32
C LEU A 373 -1.98 -34.71 -0.18
N GLU A 374 -2.48 -35.15 0.98
CA GLU A 374 -2.93 -36.53 1.22
C GLU A 374 -4.16 -36.92 0.38
N GLN A 375 -4.92 -35.93 -0.10
CA GLN A 375 -6.05 -36.09 -1.01
C GLN A 375 -5.67 -35.90 -2.49
N ASP A 376 -4.37 -35.97 -2.84
CA ASP A 376 -3.83 -35.81 -4.19
C ASP A 376 -4.06 -34.42 -4.84
N TYR A 377 -4.24 -33.38 -4.01
CA TYR A 377 -4.22 -31.99 -4.45
C TYR A 377 -2.78 -31.45 -4.42
N PHE A 378 -2.11 -31.48 -5.57
CA PHE A 378 -0.72 -31.07 -5.72
C PHE A 378 -0.56 -29.58 -6.00
N PHE A 379 0.56 -29.02 -5.56
CA PHE A 379 0.92 -27.63 -5.79
C PHE A 379 2.24 -27.59 -6.58
N PRO A 380 2.19 -27.46 -7.93
CA PRO A 380 3.38 -27.57 -8.77
C PRO A 380 4.48 -26.56 -8.45
N TYR A 381 4.12 -25.44 -7.84
CA TYR A 381 5.04 -24.37 -7.48
C TYR A 381 5.30 -24.32 -5.97
N LYS A 382 4.30 -23.95 -5.17
CA LYS A 382 4.32 -24.03 -3.71
C LYS A 382 2.89 -24.00 -3.14
N PRO A 383 2.61 -24.67 -2.02
CA PRO A 383 1.26 -24.71 -1.48
C PRO A 383 0.86 -23.42 -0.74
N LEU A 384 1.85 -22.73 -0.15
CA LEU A 384 1.62 -21.63 0.77
C LEU A 384 2.57 -20.45 0.47
N HIS A 385 2.05 -19.24 0.57
CA HIS A 385 2.83 -18.01 0.55
C HIS A 385 2.41 -17.10 1.70
N LEU A 386 3.30 -16.88 2.67
CA LEU A 386 3.02 -15.93 3.75
C LEU A 386 3.21 -14.50 3.23
N THR A 387 2.21 -13.67 3.47
CA THR A 387 2.30 -12.21 3.26
C THR A 387 2.24 -11.54 4.62
N PHE A 388 3.14 -10.59 4.89
CA PHE A 388 3.21 -9.93 6.20
C PHE A 388 2.43 -8.62 6.14
N LEU A 389 1.52 -8.42 7.08
CA LEU A 389 0.78 -7.16 7.19
C LEU A 389 1.70 -6.08 7.76
N GLU A 390 2.13 -5.15 6.93
CA GLU A 390 2.94 -4.00 7.39
C GLU A 390 2.07 -2.81 7.83
N PHE A 391 0.88 -2.67 7.26
CA PHE A 391 -0.07 -1.61 7.57
C PHE A 391 -1.51 -2.15 7.62
N PRO A 392 -2.35 -1.74 8.60
CA PRO A 392 -2.06 -0.80 9.68
C PRO A 392 -1.31 -1.41 10.87
N GLU A 393 -0.61 -0.58 11.65
CA GLU A 393 0.26 -1.00 12.76
C GLU A 393 -0.47 -1.79 13.86
N HIS A 394 -1.70 -1.40 14.20
CA HIS A 394 -2.52 -2.09 15.22
C HIS A 394 -2.96 -3.49 14.80
N LEU A 395 -2.76 -3.90 13.55
CA LEU A 395 -3.02 -5.27 13.08
C LEU A 395 -1.72 -6.04 12.79
N ASN A 396 -0.57 -5.37 12.87
CA ASN A 396 0.75 -5.94 12.62
C ASN A 396 1.21 -6.76 13.84
N ILE A 397 1.78 -7.95 13.61
CA ILE A 397 2.23 -8.84 14.69
C ILE A 397 3.32 -8.23 15.59
N ARG A 398 4.00 -7.18 15.15
CA ARG A 398 4.98 -6.43 15.97
C ARG A 398 4.35 -5.70 17.16
N CYS A 399 3.03 -5.48 17.15
CA CYS A 399 2.32 -4.92 18.30
C CYS A 399 1.99 -5.96 19.40
N LEU A 400 2.20 -7.25 19.15
CA LEU A 400 1.81 -8.32 20.09
C LEU A 400 2.62 -8.26 21.40
N PRO A 401 1.98 -8.37 22.57
CA PRO A 401 2.62 -8.61 23.85
C PRO A 401 3.52 -9.85 23.84
N THR A 402 4.60 -9.83 24.62
CA THR A 402 5.62 -10.90 24.68
C THR A 402 5.01 -12.28 24.93
N SER A 403 4.08 -12.41 25.87
CA SER A 403 3.44 -13.70 26.20
C SER A 403 2.69 -14.32 25.02
N ILE A 404 2.03 -13.49 24.18
CA ILE A 404 1.34 -13.97 22.99
C ILE A 404 2.35 -14.36 21.90
N ARG A 405 3.45 -13.62 21.77
CA ARG A 405 4.54 -13.92 20.81
C ARG A 405 5.21 -15.25 21.14
N GLU A 406 5.54 -15.49 22.41
CA GLU A 406 6.14 -16.74 22.87
C GLU A 406 5.24 -17.94 22.57
N LYS A 407 3.94 -17.81 22.85
CA LYS A 407 2.94 -18.83 22.53
C LYS A 407 2.85 -19.09 21.02
N ALA A 408 2.87 -18.03 20.19
CA ALA A 408 2.91 -18.17 18.74
C ALA A 408 4.17 -18.90 18.25
N ILE A 409 5.34 -18.53 18.78
CA ILE A 409 6.62 -19.16 18.44
C ILE A 409 6.59 -20.66 18.77
N GLU A 410 6.11 -21.04 19.95
CA GLU A 410 6.00 -22.45 20.35
C GLU A 410 5.13 -23.24 19.37
N LYS A 411 3.94 -22.72 19.06
CA LYS A 411 2.99 -23.37 18.12
C LYS A 411 3.57 -23.50 16.72
N LEU A 412 4.20 -22.45 16.21
CA LEU A 412 4.79 -22.44 14.88
C LEU A 412 5.97 -23.39 14.78
N LYS A 413 6.90 -23.38 15.75
CA LYS A 413 8.04 -24.31 15.78
C LYS A 413 7.56 -25.77 15.84
N LYS A 414 6.56 -26.06 16.68
CA LYS A 414 5.93 -27.38 16.74
C LYS A 414 5.35 -27.77 15.38
N ALA A 415 4.49 -26.93 14.81
CA ALA A 415 3.83 -27.20 13.53
C ALA A 415 4.85 -27.40 12.40
N MET A 416 5.89 -26.57 12.31
CA MET A 416 6.97 -26.71 11.32
C MET A 416 7.70 -28.06 11.44
N SER A 417 7.91 -28.54 12.68
CA SER A 417 8.53 -29.84 12.93
C SER A 417 7.62 -31.04 12.71
N GLU A 418 6.31 -30.85 12.59
CA GLU A 418 5.32 -31.92 12.37
C GLU A 418 4.88 -31.99 10.88
N THR A 419 4.70 -30.83 10.24
CA THR A 419 4.16 -30.67 8.87
C THR A 419 5.05 -31.30 7.81
N LYS A 420 4.47 -32.10 6.91
CA LYS A 420 5.18 -32.83 5.86
C LYS A 420 5.68 -31.90 4.75
N PHE A 421 4.81 -31.06 4.18
CA PHE A 421 5.21 -30.24 3.03
C PHE A 421 6.37 -29.29 3.35
N LEU A 422 6.44 -28.77 4.58
CA LEU A 422 7.53 -27.89 5.02
C LEU A 422 8.88 -28.61 5.13
N LYS A 423 8.89 -29.93 5.39
CA LYS A 423 10.11 -30.74 5.46
C LYS A 423 10.62 -31.18 4.09
N GLU A 424 9.74 -31.22 3.10
CA GLU A 424 10.08 -31.71 1.76
C GLU A 424 10.88 -30.69 0.94
N ASN A 425 10.81 -29.40 1.27
CA ASN A 425 11.46 -28.36 0.52
C ASN A 425 11.90 -27.18 1.40
N ASP A 426 13.21 -27.01 1.56
CA ASP A 426 13.83 -25.91 2.31
C ASP A 426 13.39 -24.52 1.83
N PHE A 427 12.99 -24.40 0.55
CA PHE A 427 12.47 -23.13 0.00
C PHE A 427 11.19 -22.67 0.71
N TYR A 428 10.40 -23.58 1.27
CA TYR A 428 9.21 -23.21 2.02
C TYR A 428 9.55 -22.70 3.41
N LEU A 429 10.72 -23.02 3.97
CA LEU A 429 11.09 -22.62 5.33
C LEU A 429 11.50 -21.15 5.42
N GLU A 430 12.04 -20.54 4.36
CA GLU A 430 12.57 -19.16 4.40
C GLU A 430 11.55 -18.13 4.94
N GLN A 431 10.30 -18.18 4.47
CA GLN A 431 9.25 -17.27 4.93
C GLN A 431 8.81 -17.54 6.37
N HIS A 432 8.91 -18.79 6.82
CA HIS A 432 8.50 -19.19 8.17
C HIS A 432 9.61 -18.83 9.18
N ASP A 433 10.87 -18.97 8.77
CA ASP A 433 12.01 -18.46 9.55
C ASP A 433 11.97 -16.93 9.65
N GLN A 434 11.56 -16.23 8.57
CA GLN A 434 11.32 -14.78 8.65
C GLN A 434 10.22 -14.44 9.65
N LEU A 435 9.10 -15.18 9.64
CA LEU A 435 8.04 -15.01 10.63
C LEU A 435 8.55 -15.20 12.06
N LEU A 436 9.32 -16.27 12.32
CA LEU A 436 9.92 -16.51 13.64
C LEU A 436 10.85 -15.37 14.05
N ARG A 437 11.70 -14.85 13.14
CA ARG A 437 12.58 -13.71 13.43
C ARG A 437 11.80 -12.44 13.80
N ILE A 438 10.71 -12.13 13.09
CA ILE A 438 9.85 -10.99 13.42
C ILE A 438 9.27 -11.18 14.84
N LEU A 439 8.76 -12.38 15.15
CA LEU A 439 8.21 -12.72 16.46
C LEU A 439 9.25 -12.75 17.58
N GLU A 440 10.52 -13.02 17.30
CA GLU A 440 11.59 -13.06 18.31
C GLU A 440 12.19 -11.68 18.57
N CYS A 441 12.38 -10.86 17.53
CA CYS A 441 13.28 -9.70 17.61
C CYS A 441 12.60 -8.34 17.36
N GLU A 442 11.46 -8.29 16.69
CA GLU A 442 10.91 -7.02 16.20
C GLU A 442 9.71 -6.54 17.02
N HIS A 443 9.73 -5.29 17.46
CA HIS A 443 8.61 -4.66 18.17
C HIS A 443 8.57 -3.16 17.85
N PHE A 444 7.37 -2.58 17.93
CA PHE A 444 7.24 -1.14 17.90
C PHE A 444 7.70 -0.52 19.22
N GLU A 445 8.28 0.68 19.17
CA GLU A 445 8.64 1.44 20.38
C GLU A 445 7.42 1.67 21.29
N ASN A 446 6.24 1.88 20.69
CA ASN A 446 4.98 2.18 21.38
C ASN A 446 4.06 0.94 21.49
N GLN A 447 4.63 -0.26 21.59
CA GLN A 447 3.92 -1.53 21.45
C GLN A 447 2.61 -1.61 22.26
N LYS A 448 2.64 -1.29 23.57
CA LYS A 448 1.48 -1.39 24.47
C LYS A 448 0.30 -0.51 24.01
N GLU A 449 0.61 0.69 23.52
CA GLU A 449 -0.38 1.64 23.01
C GLU A 449 -1.00 1.14 21.70
N ILE A 450 -0.17 0.66 20.76
CA ILE A 450 -0.64 0.11 19.49
C ILE A 450 -1.50 -1.14 19.71
N PHE A 451 -1.17 -1.96 20.71
CA PHE A 451 -1.99 -3.10 21.09
C PHE A 451 -3.31 -2.70 21.77
N ALA A 452 -3.33 -1.64 22.58
CA ALA A 452 -4.59 -1.08 23.09
C ALA A 452 -5.51 -0.59 21.94
N GLN A 453 -4.92 -0.06 20.87
CA GLN A 453 -5.64 0.31 19.65
C GLN A 453 -6.19 -0.90 18.89
N PHE A 454 -5.46 -2.02 18.86
CA PHE A 454 -5.97 -3.29 18.34
C PHE A 454 -7.27 -3.72 19.05
N LEU A 455 -7.26 -3.67 20.39
CA LEU A 455 -8.42 -4.05 21.21
C LEU A 455 -9.62 -3.13 20.91
N TYR A 456 -9.40 -1.81 20.90
CA TYR A 456 -10.44 -0.84 20.56
C TYR A 456 -11.02 -1.07 19.15
N TYR A 457 -10.15 -1.26 18.17
CA TYR A 457 -10.56 -1.53 16.79
C TYR A 457 -11.41 -2.81 16.71
N THR A 458 -10.99 -3.86 17.43
CA THR A 458 -11.70 -5.14 17.48
C THR A 458 -13.08 -4.98 18.12
N GLU A 459 -13.19 -4.31 19.26
CA GLU A 459 -14.45 -4.07 19.98
C GLU A 459 -15.46 -3.29 19.14
N VAL A 460 -15.00 -2.25 18.43
CA VAL A 460 -15.86 -1.45 17.55
C VAL A 460 -16.41 -2.28 16.40
N LEU A 461 -15.55 -3.08 15.74
CA LEU A 461 -15.99 -3.97 14.67
C LEU A 461 -16.92 -5.09 15.17
N ASP A 462 -16.63 -5.65 16.33
CA ASP A 462 -17.44 -6.69 16.98
C ASP A 462 -18.85 -6.17 17.27
N SER A 463 -18.95 -4.98 17.87
CA SER A 463 -20.22 -4.30 18.12
C SER A 463 -21.00 -4.06 16.83
N LYS A 464 -20.35 -3.49 15.79
CA LYS A 464 -21.01 -3.20 14.50
C LYS A 464 -21.50 -4.46 13.79
N ARG A 465 -20.77 -5.58 13.92
CA ARG A 465 -21.06 -6.84 13.21
C ARG A 465 -21.86 -7.84 14.02
N GLY A 466 -22.13 -7.58 15.31
CA GLY A 466 -22.74 -8.54 16.22
C GLY A 466 -21.87 -9.80 16.41
N GLN A 467 -20.55 -9.63 16.42
CA GLN A 467 -19.57 -10.70 16.64
C GLN A 467 -18.92 -10.54 18.01
N ARG A 468 -18.28 -11.60 18.52
CA ARG A 468 -17.41 -11.52 19.69
C ARG A 468 -16.14 -12.31 19.42
N MET A 469 -14.98 -11.68 19.61
CA MET A 469 -13.68 -12.35 19.40
C MET A 469 -13.58 -13.71 20.09
N GLN A 470 -14.07 -13.83 21.33
CA GLN A 470 -14.05 -15.08 22.11
C GLN A 470 -14.76 -16.26 21.42
N ASP A 471 -15.77 -16.01 20.57
CA ASP A 471 -16.54 -17.09 19.93
C ASP A 471 -15.75 -17.70 18.76
N TYR A 472 -14.84 -16.92 18.17
CA TYR A 472 -14.14 -17.26 16.93
C TYR A 472 -12.63 -17.45 17.10
N LEU A 473 -12.00 -16.69 18.01
CA LEU A 473 -10.58 -16.66 18.29
C LEU A 473 -10.35 -16.83 19.81
N ASP A 474 -10.88 -17.92 20.37
CA ASP A 474 -10.85 -18.26 21.80
C ASP A 474 -9.44 -18.20 22.40
N GLU A 475 -8.46 -18.85 21.79
CA GLU A 475 -7.10 -18.93 22.29
C GLU A 475 -6.40 -17.55 22.36
N LEU A 476 -6.67 -16.69 21.37
CA LEU A 476 -6.18 -15.32 21.35
C LEU A 476 -6.89 -14.49 22.43
N TYR A 477 -8.20 -14.64 22.58
CA TYR A 477 -8.98 -13.96 23.61
C TYR A 477 -8.51 -14.34 25.02
N GLU A 478 -8.31 -15.63 25.30
CA GLU A 478 -7.78 -16.10 26.58
C GLU A 478 -6.39 -15.52 26.88
N SER A 479 -5.51 -15.47 25.89
CA SER A 479 -4.18 -14.87 26.06
C SER A 479 -4.24 -13.35 26.28
N ILE A 480 -5.24 -12.66 25.72
CA ILE A 480 -5.49 -11.24 25.96
C ILE A 480 -6.07 -11.00 27.36
N ALA A 481 -6.99 -11.86 27.82
CA ALA A 481 -7.65 -11.72 29.12
C ALA A 481 -6.68 -11.80 30.32
N LEU A 482 -5.48 -12.36 30.12
CA LEU A 482 -4.41 -12.40 31.11
C LEU A 482 -3.59 -11.10 31.19
N LEU A 483 -3.84 -10.14 30.30
CA LEU A 483 -3.11 -8.89 30.21
C LEU A 483 -3.84 -7.75 30.92
N ASP A 484 -3.09 -6.88 31.60
CA ASP A 484 -3.58 -5.62 32.14
C ASP A 484 -3.46 -4.50 31.08
N ILE A 485 -4.23 -4.63 30.01
CA ILE A 485 -4.30 -3.68 28.89
C ILE A 485 -5.76 -3.46 28.49
N SER A 486 -6.22 -2.22 28.57
CA SER A 486 -7.57 -1.84 28.14
C SER A 486 -7.57 -1.29 26.71
N ALA A 487 -8.69 -1.46 26.01
CA ALA A 487 -8.92 -0.85 24.71
C ALA A 487 -8.79 0.68 24.76
N LYS A 488 -8.07 1.24 23.78
CA LYS A 488 -7.89 2.69 23.65
C LYS A 488 -7.85 3.10 22.17
N ALA A 489 -8.66 4.09 21.80
CA ALA A 489 -8.65 4.66 20.46
C ALA A 489 -7.32 5.39 20.17
N PRO A 490 -6.86 5.42 18.91
CA PRO A 490 -5.74 6.28 18.52
C PRO A 490 -6.11 7.75 18.72
N GLU A 491 -5.11 8.59 18.99
CA GLU A 491 -5.33 10.03 19.10
C GLU A 491 -5.49 10.69 17.73
N GLU A 492 -6.26 11.78 17.68
CA GLU A 492 -6.44 12.57 16.46
C GLU A 492 -5.11 13.16 15.98
N LEU A 493 -4.64 12.78 14.81
CA LEU A 493 -3.36 13.28 14.28
C LEU A 493 -3.33 14.81 14.18
N TYR A 494 -2.24 15.44 14.63
CA TYR A 494 -2.09 16.90 14.60
C TYR A 494 -2.31 17.50 13.21
N THR A 495 -1.95 16.79 12.13
CA THR A 495 -2.20 17.24 10.74
C THR A 495 -3.69 17.37 10.42
N LYS A 496 -4.53 16.42 10.86
CA LYS A 496 -6.00 16.50 10.72
C LYS A 496 -6.57 17.67 11.54
N ILE A 497 -6.02 17.90 12.73
CA ILE A 497 -6.39 19.06 13.57
C ILE A 497 -6.06 20.37 12.84
N ARG A 498 -4.87 20.47 12.24
CA ARG A 498 -4.46 21.64 11.44
C ARG A 498 -5.37 21.84 10.24
N GLU A 499 -5.72 20.79 9.52
CA GLU A 499 -6.65 20.88 8.38
C GLU A 499 -8.02 21.43 8.79
N LYS A 500 -8.56 21.01 9.94
CA LYS A 500 -9.77 21.59 10.52
C LYS A 500 -9.58 23.08 10.82
N GLY A 501 -8.45 23.44 11.42
CA GLY A 501 -8.07 24.85 11.65
C GLY A 501 -8.06 25.67 10.36
N TRP A 502 -7.45 25.16 9.30
CA TRP A 502 -7.41 25.80 7.98
C TRP A 502 -8.78 25.99 7.35
N ARG A 503 -9.64 24.96 7.39
CA ARG A 503 -11.02 25.04 6.88
C ARG A 503 -11.81 26.14 7.59
N LEU A 504 -11.69 26.22 8.91
CA LEU A 504 -12.35 27.26 9.72
C LEU A 504 -11.80 28.65 9.39
N ALA A 505 -10.48 28.81 9.24
CA ALA A 505 -9.88 30.07 8.88
C ALA A 505 -10.32 30.55 7.49
N LYS A 506 -10.48 29.64 6.53
CA LYS A 506 -11.00 29.95 5.19
C LYS A 506 -12.45 30.44 5.22
N LEU A 507 -13.24 29.97 6.18
CA LEU A 507 -14.60 30.43 6.44
C LEU A 507 -14.66 31.70 7.31
N GLY A 508 -13.51 32.25 7.72
CA GLY A 508 -13.42 33.45 8.55
C GLY A 508 -13.60 33.20 10.06
N PHE A 509 -13.70 31.95 10.52
CA PHE A 509 -13.81 31.60 11.93
C PHE A 509 -12.43 31.52 12.60
N TYR A 510 -11.74 32.65 12.68
CA TYR A 510 -10.33 32.72 13.09
C TYR A 510 -10.06 32.27 14.52
N GLU A 511 -10.91 32.60 15.49
CA GLU A 511 -10.73 32.17 16.90
C GLU A 511 -10.84 30.65 17.03
N LYS A 512 -11.83 30.04 16.37
CA LYS A 512 -11.98 28.58 16.33
C LYS A 512 -10.81 27.92 15.63
N ALA A 513 -10.35 28.51 14.52
CA ALA A 513 -9.18 28.03 13.79
C ALA A 513 -7.93 28.03 14.68
N ILE A 514 -7.65 29.14 15.38
CA ILE A 514 -6.51 29.27 16.31
C ILE A 514 -6.55 28.17 17.37
N ALA A 515 -7.70 27.89 17.97
CA ALA A 515 -7.83 26.82 18.98
C ALA A 515 -7.38 25.44 18.45
N HIS A 516 -7.64 25.15 17.17
CA HIS A 516 -7.12 23.93 16.54
C HIS A 516 -5.59 23.95 16.36
N PHE A 517 -5.00 25.07 15.94
CA PHE A 517 -3.54 25.17 15.86
C PHE A 517 -2.86 25.14 17.24
N GLU A 518 -3.50 25.66 18.28
CA GLU A 518 -3.02 25.50 19.67
C GLU A 518 -3.06 24.03 20.10
N LYS A 519 -4.17 23.32 19.84
CA LYS A 519 -4.27 21.87 20.08
C LYS A 519 -3.19 21.10 19.31
N SER A 520 -2.94 21.46 18.05
CA SER A 520 -1.86 20.90 17.23
C SER A 520 -0.48 21.09 17.87
N LEU A 521 -0.19 22.27 18.41
CA LEU A 521 1.07 22.56 19.11
C LEU A 521 1.20 21.88 20.47
N THR A 522 0.10 21.59 21.16
CA THR A 522 0.13 20.73 22.36
C THR A 522 0.59 19.32 21.99
N MET A 523 0.21 18.81 20.82
CA MET A 523 0.61 17.49 20.34
C MET A 523 2.01 17.47 19.71
N SER A 524 2.40 18.51 18.97
CA SER A 524 3.70 18.62 18.32
C SER A 524 4.27 20.04 18.51
N PRO A 525 5.01 20.29 19.61
CA PRO A 525 5.45 21.64 19.99
C PRO A 525 6.44 22.32 19.03
N ASP A 526 7.10 21.53 18.18
CA ASP A 526 8.15 21.93 17.24
C ASP A 526 7.63 22.49 15.90
N LYS A 527 6.31 22.56 15.71
CA LYS A 527 5.69 23.00 14.45
C LYS A 527 5.68 24.51 14.30
N TYR A 528 6.82 25.06 13.84
CA TYR A 528 6.97 26.50 13.59
C TYR A 528 5.89 27.09 12.65
N LEU A 529 5.36 26.27 11.73
CA LEU A 529 4.28 26.66 10.81
C LEU A 529 2.99 27.02 11.55
N ASP A 530 2.66 26.35 12.65
CA ASP A 530 1.39 26.63 13.36
C ASP A 530 1.43 27.99 14.06
N TYR A 531 2.61 28.38 14.55
CA TYR A 531 2.84 29.75 15.01
C TYR A 531 2.66 30.78 13.90
N ARG A 532 3.07 30.46 12.66
CA ARG A 532 2.87 31.33 11.48
C ARG A 532 1.37 31.50 11.20
N GLU A 533 0.62 30.40 11.20
CA GLU A 533 -0.81 30.43 10.85
C GLU A 533 -1.64 31.16 11.91
N MET A 534 -1.42 30.86 13.18
CA MET A 534 -2.09 31.60 14.26
C MET A 534 -1.71 33.08 14.25
N ALA A 535 -0.44 33.43 13.97
CA ALA A 535 -0.02 34.83 13.91
C ALA A 535 -0.77 35.59 12.82
N TRP A 536 -0.95 34.98 11.64
CA TRP A 536 -1.77 35.57 10.59
C TRP A 536 -3.22 35.74 11.01
N MET A 537 -3.84 34.72 11.60
CA MET A 537 -5.23 34.80 12.06
C MET A 537 -5.39 35.90 13.12
N LYS A 538 -4.42 36.06 14.02
CA LYS A 538 -4.39 37.15 15.00
C LYS A 538 -4.24 38.54 14.35
N MET A 539 -3.56 38.65 13.20
CA MET A 539 -3.53 39.89 12.42
C MET A 539 -4.91 40.25 11.85
N GLU A 540 -5.66 39.27 11.34
CA GLU A 540 -7.04 39.48 10.84
C GLU A 540 -7.98 39.89 11.98
N LEU A 541 -7.78 39.32 13.17
CA LEU A 541 -8.48 39.70 14.41
C LEU A 541 -8.00 41.04 15.01
N LYS A 542 -7.04 41.71 14.37
CA LYS A 542 -6.42 42.98 14.83
C LYS A 542 -5.73 42.89 16.20
N ASP A 543 -5.41 41.69 16.65
CA ASP A 543 -4.63 41.39 17.86
C ASP A 543 -3.12 41.35 17.50
N PHE A 544 -2.57 42.53 17.23
CA PHE A 544 -1.21 42.69 16.71
C PHE A 544 -0.13 42.31 17.72
N ASP A 545 -0.40 42.48 19.02
CA ASP A 545 0.54 42.09 20.07
C ASP A 545 0.69 40.56 20.16
N ALA A 546 -0.43 39.82 20.10
CA ALA A 546 -0.38 38.36 20.03
C ALA A 546 0.30 37.88 18.75
N ALA A 547 -0.07 38.45 17.59
CA ALA A 547 0.55 38.12 16.31
C ALA A 547 2.08 38.33 16.31
N TYR A 548 2.56 39.44 16.86
CA TYR A 548 3.99 39.72 17.00
C TYR A 548 4.71 38.66 17.83
N ASN A 549 4.12 38.27 18.96
CA ASN A 549 4.69 37.25 19.84
C ASN A 549 4.73 35.87 19.16
N LEU A 550 3.67 35.51 18.42
CA LEU A 550 3.60 34.25 17.68
C LEU A 550 4.64 34.19 16.55
N TYR A 551 4.78 35.26 15.74
CA TYR A 551 5.84 35.31 14.73
C TYR A 551 7.24 35.18 15.33
N LYS A 552 7.49 35.80 16.50
CA LYS A 552 8.77 35.62 17.23
C LYS A 552 8.98 34.18 17.68
N LYS A 553 7.95 33.50 18.19
CA LYS A 553 8.03 32.09 18.59
C LYS A 553 8.35 31.21 17.38
N GLY A 554 7.65 31.40 16.26
CA GLY A 554 7.94 30.68 15.00
C GLY A 554 9.38 30.87 14.54
N LEU A 555 9.91 32.11 14.56
CA LEU A 555 11.30 32.40 14.15
C LEU A 555 12.37 31.82 15.07
N LYS A 556 12.05 31.56 16.34
CA LYS A 556 12.97 30.84 17.24
C LYS A 556 13.14 29.38 16.81
N LEU A 557 12.08 28.76 16.30
CA LEU A 557 12.10 27.38 15.83
C LEU A 557 12.65 27.26 14.40
N ASN A 558 12.32 28.21 13.51
CA ASN A 558 12.89 28.30 12.17
C ASN A 558 13.27 29.75 11.83
N ALA A 559 14.55 30.08 12.01
CA ALA A 559 15.07 31.41 11.74
C ALA A 559 15.24 31.71 10.24
N LYS A 560 15.12 30.73 9.34
CA LYS A 560 15.31 30.92 7.89
C LYS A 560 14.01 31.24 7.15
N ASP A 561 12.84 30.88 7.72
CA ASP A 561 11.54 31.03 7.04
C ASP A 561 11.26 32.49 6.60
N PRO A 562 11.07 32.73 5.29
CA PRO A 562 10.88 34.07 4.75
C PRO A 562 9.54 34.70 5.13
N TYR A 563 8.50 33.89 5.32
CA TYR A 563 7.14 34.34 5.64
C TYR A 563 7.02 34.79 7.08
N LEU A 564 7.62 34.05 8.02
CA LEU A 564 7.73 34.44 9.42
C LEU A 564 8.50 35.76 9.57
N LYS A 565 9.62 35.94 8.85
CA LYS A 565 10.39 37.20 8.85
C LYS A 565 9.57 38.38 8.33
N LYS A 566 8.88 38.18 7.21
CA LYS A 566 8.08 39.22 6.56
C LYS A 566 6.86 39.58 7.42
N GLY A 567 6.19 38.59 8.00
CA GLY A 567 5.09 38.75 8.95
C GLY A 567 5.50 39.54 10.19
N LEU A 568 6.64 39.19 10.81
CA LEU A 568 7.17 39.90 11.97
C LEU A 568 7.47 41.37 11.67
N ARG A 569 8.09 41.68 10.52
CA ARG A 569 8.37 43.06 10.10
C ARG A 569 7.08 43.86 9.93
N LEU A 570 6.08 43.26 9.28
CA LEU A 570 4.80 43.88 9.01
C LEU A 570 4.03 44.19 10.29
N VAL A 571 3.85 43.21 11.18
CA VAL A 571 3.14 43.43 12.45
C VAL A 571 3.87 44.43 13.34
N ASN A 572 5.20 44.42 13.36
CA ASN A 572 5.99 45.39 14.11
C ASN A 572 5.81 46.83 13.56
N ALA A 573 5.74 46.99 12.24
CA ALA A 573 5.45 48.29 11.61
C ALA A 573 4.04 48.78 12.00
N ILE A 574 3.03 47.91 11.97
CA ILE A 574 1.66 48.24 12.36
C ILE A 574 1.59 48.66 13.83
N ARG A 575 2.16 47.86 14.75
CA ARG A 575 2.22 48.15 16.20
C ARG A 575 2.87 49.49 16.52
N ARG A 576 3.94 49.85 15.79
CA ARG A 576 4.66 51.12 15.98
C ARG A 576 3.93 52.33 15.38
N SER A 577 3.16 52.13 14.31
CA SER A 577 2.69 53.24 13.50
C SER A 577 1.53 54.05 14.10
N LYS A 578 0.67 53.47 14.97
CA LYS A 578 -0.60 54.08 15.47
C LYS A 578 -1.49 54.79 14.41
N LYS A 579 -1.17 54.68 13.11
CA LYS A 579 -1.75 55.49 12.01
C LYS A 579 -2.69 54.62 11.17
N SER A 580 -3.91 55.12 10.95
CA SER A 580 -4.96 54.43 10.18
C SER A 580 -4.58 54.17 8.72
N SER A 581 -3.61 54.89 8.15
CA SER A 581 -3.21 54.78 6.74
C SER A 581 -2.41 53.52 6.40
N LEU A 582 -1.51 53.08 7.29
CA LEU A 582 -0.76 51.81 7.11
C LEU A 582 -1.68 50.60 7.31
N PHE A 583 -2.62 50.75 8.24
CA PHE A 583 -3.71 49.82 8.47
C PHE A 583 -4.63 49.73 7.24
N ARG A 584 -5.03 50.87 6.66
CA ARG A 584 -5.80 50.93 5.40
C ARG A 584 -5.06 50.26 4.25
N PHE A 585 -3.79 50.61 4.05
CA PHE A 585 -2.94 50.08 2.99
C PHE A 585 -2.80 48.55 3.06
N PHE A 586 -2.70 47.97 4.26
CA PHE A 586 -2.67 46.50 4.43
C PHE A 586 -3.96 45.84 3.95
N TYR A 587 -5.12 46.35 4.37
CA TYR A 587 -6.43 45.80 3.98
C TYR A 587 -6.78 46.09 2.52
N GLU A 588 -6.39 47.25 1.98
CA GLU A 588 -6.56 47.62 0.56
C GLU A 588 -5.61 46.85 -0.37
N SER A 589 -4.48 46.36 0.16
CA SER A 589 -3.52 45.53 -0.59
C SER A 589 -3.70 44.03 -0.33
N LYS A 590 -4.76 43.61 0.37
CA LYS A 590 -4.99 42.22 0.81
C LYS A 590 -4.91 41.20 -0.35
N GLU A 591 -5.39 41.57 -1.54
CA GLU A 591 -5.25 40.74 -2.76
C GLU A 591 -3.80 40.56 -3.21
N LYS A 592 -2.94 41.57 -3.05
CA LYS A 592 -1.50 41.47 -3.36
C LYS A 592 -0.74 40.60 -2.36
N PHE A 593 -1.26 40.44 -1.14
CA PHE A 593 -0.71 39.54 -0.12
C PHE A 593 -1.36 38.14 -0.13
N SER A 594 -2.43 37.92 -0.90
CA SER A 594 -3.13 36.63 -1.00
C SER A 594 -2.25 35.45 -1.41
N HIS A 595 -1.15 35.70 -2.14
CA HIS A 595 -0.14 34.70 -2.50
C HIS A 595 0.69 34.18 -1.31
N TRP A 596 0.65 34.82 -0.13
CA TRP A 596 1.19 34.25 1.11
C TRP A 596 0.31 33.12 1.66
N PHE A 597 -0.93 33.01 1.17
CA PHE A 597 -2.02 32.23 1.78
C PHE A 597 -2.67 31.23 0.80
N LYS A 598 -2.15 31.12 -0.43
CA LYS A 598 -2.57 30.15 -1.46
C LYS A 598 -1.37 29.31 -1.90
N THR A 599 -0.88 28.45 -1.02
CA THR A 599 -0.05 27.28 -1.37
C THR A 599 -0.35 26.19 -0.37
#